data_AF-A0A7C7LEA2-F1
#
_entry.id   AF-A0A7C7LEA2-F1
#
_cell.length_a   1.000
_cell.length_b   1.000
_cell.length_c   1.000
_cell.angle_alpha   90.00
_cell.angle_beta   90.00
_cell.angle_gamma   90.00
#
_symmetry.space_group_name_H-M   'P 1'
#
loop_
_entity.id
_entity.type
_entity.pdbx_description
1 polymer ?
#
loop_
_entity_poly.entity_id
_entity_poly.type
_entity_poly.pdbx_seq_one_letter_code
_entity_poly.pdbx_strand_id
1 'polypeptide(L)'
;DVTAALERPDHVFWDLRSETEWTGVNPMGTKRGGHIPGAMHLEWRSILTSTGTFKPVPELRALLADAGVTADKMVTTYCHSGVRAAFGIFVLRLLGYQRVRVYDASWSEYGNVLAMPVARS
;
A
#
# COMPACT_ATOMS: atom_id res chain seq x y z
N ASP A 1 8.74 -7.39 -10.70
CA ASP A 1 9.89 -6.58 -10.30
C ASP A 1 9.38 -5.24 -9.82
N VAL A 2 9.71 -4.87 -8.57
CA VAL A 2 9.28 -3.61 -7.95
C VAL A 2 9.98 -2.43 -8.61
N THR A 3 11.26 -2.57 -8.96
CA THR A 3 12.06 -1.49 -9.56
C THR A 3 11.50 -1.09 -10.92
N ALA A 4 11.18 -2.07 -11.76
CA ALA A 4 10.57 -1.83 -13.07
C ALA A 4 9.14 -1.23 -13.00
N ALA A 5 8.50 -1.26 -11.83
CA ALA A 5 7.17 -0.70 -11.60
C ALA A 5 7.21 0.75 -11.10
N LEU A 6 8.32 1.21 -10.50
CA LEU A 6 8.47 2.59 -10.02
C LEU A 6 8.35 3.63 -11.15
N GLU A 7 8.82 3.28 -12.34
CA GLU A 7 8.85 4.19 -13.50
C GLU A 7 7.54 4.19 -14.31
N ARG A 8 6.51 3.46 -13.86
CA ARG A 8 5.27 3.31 -14.63
C ARG A 8 4.20 4.30 -14.15
N PRO A 9 3.75 5.24 -15.01
CA PRO A 9 2.76 6.23 -14.62
C PRO A 9 1.37 5.63 -14.35
N ASP A 10 1.09 4.43 -14.89
CA ASP A 10 -0.16 3.69 -14.70
C ASP A 10 -0.08 2.63 -13.58
N HIS A 11 0.92 2.75 -12.70
CA HIS A 11 1.15 1.86 -11.56
C HIS A 11 1.07 2.65 -10.26
N VAL A 12 0.28 2.16 -9.30
CA VAL A 12 0.24 2.67 -7.93
C VAL A 12 0.69 1.59 -6.95
N PHE A 13 1.61 1.94 -6.07
CA PHE A 13 1.87 1.18 -4.87
C PHE A 13 0.94 1.69 -3.77
N TRP A 14 0.09 0.83 -3.22
CA TRP A 14 -0.73 1.16 -2.07
C TRP A 14 -0.06 0.65 -0.79
N ASP A 15 0.40 1.60 0.03
CA ASP A 15 0.96 1.34 1.35
C ASP A 15 -0.15 1.27 2.41
N LEU A 16 -0.33 0.08 2.98
CA LEU A 16 -1.35 -0.19 4.01
C LEU A 16 -0.82 -0.10 5.45
N ARG A 17 0.40 0.39 5.64
CA ARG A 17 1.03 0.52 6.97
C ARG A 17 0.46 1.70 7.76
N SER A 18 0.82 1.81 9.03
CA SER A 18 0.46 2.99 9.84
C SER A 18 1.17 4.25 9.34
N GLU A 19 0.67 5.41 9.76
CA GLU A 19 1.31 6.71 9.52
C GLU A 19 2.77 6.74 9.98
N THR A 20 3.07 6.16 11.16
CA THR A 20 4.42 6.13 11.71
C THR A 20 5.37 5.23 10.91
N GLU A 21 4.86 4.14 10.33
CA GLU A 21 5.63 3.29 9.42
C GLU A 21 5.87 3.99 8.06
N TRP A 22 4.85 4.69 7.55
CA TRP A 22 4.88 5.45 6.29
C TRP A 22 5.89 6.60 6.31
N THR A 23 5.80 7.47 7.32
CA THR A 23 6.72 8.60 7.55
C THR A 23 8.14 8.13 7.89
N GLY A 24 8.27 6.89 8.37
CA GLY A 24 9.54 6.30 8.77
C GLY A 24 9.93 6.55 10.22
N VAL A 25 9.07 7.17 11.02
CA VAL A 25 9.24 7.32 12.48
C VAL A 25 9.37 5.95 13.15
N ASN A 26 8.62 4.95 12.67
CA ASN A 26 8.72 3.56 13.11
C ASN A 26 9.15 2.64 11.95
N PRO A 27 10.45 2.33 11.82
CA PRO A 27 10.95 1.46 10.75
C PRO A 27 10.64 -0.02 10.96
N MET A 28 10.01 -0.42 12.08
CA MET A 28 9.67 -1.81 12.41
C MET A 28 10.88 -2.76 12.27
N GLY A 29 12.05 -2.34 12.76
CA GLY A 29 13.28 -3.14 12.73
C GLY A 29 13.98 -3.26 11.37
N THR A 30 13.48 -2.60 10.31
CA THR A 30 14.21 -2.50 9.04
C THR A 30 15.34 -1.48 9.14
N LYS A 31 16.36 -1.62 8.28
CA LYS A 31 17.51 -0.69 8.22
C LYS A 31 17.11 0.75 7.89
N ARG A 32 15.95 0.98 7.25
CA ARG A 32 15.51 2.29 6.78
C ARG A 32 14.01 2.47 6.98
N GLY A 33 13.64 3.57 7.65
CA GLY A 33 12.26 4.06 7.69
C GLY A 33 11.91 4.90 6.47
N GLY A 34 10.61 4.98 6.17
CA GLY A 34 10.04 5.71 5.05
C GLY A 34 9.10 4.81 4.26
N HIS A 35 8.93 5.10 2.98
CA HIS A 35 8.06 4.36 2.07
C HIS A 35 8.63 4.28 0.64
N ILE A 36 7.97 3.50 -0.21
CA ILE A 36 8.35 3.37 -1.62
C ILE A 36 8.03 4.71 -2.32
N PRO A 37 8.96 5.35 -3.04
CA PRO A 37 8.71 6.61 -3.72
C PRO A 37 7.48 6.56 -4.63
N GLY A 38 6.64 7.58 -4.56
CA GLY A 38 5.40 7.66 -5.34
C GLY A 38 4.28 6.73 -4.89
N ALA A 39 4.47 5.95 -3.80
CA ALA A 39 3.39 5.18 -3.21
C ALA A 39 2.28 6.10 -2.69
N MET A 40 1.07 5.56 -2.62
CA MET A 40 -0.08 6.17 -2.01
C MET A 40 -0.35 5.52 -0.66
N HIS A 41 -0.62 6.33 0.35
CA HIS A 41 -0.85 5.86 1.72
C HIS A 41 -2.33 5.89 2.09
N LEU A 42 -2.82 4.74 2.54
CA LEU A 42 -4.12 4.63 3.20
C LEU A 42 -4.04 3.39 4.10
N GLU A 43 -3.95 3.62 5.42
CA GLU A 43 -3.82 2.54 6.39
C GLU A 43 -5.00 1.56 6.27
N TRP A 44 -4.72 0.25 6.36
CA TRP A 44 -5.74 -0.79 6.27
C TRP A 44 -6.93 -0.61 7.25
N ARG A 45 -6.68 -0.04 8.44
CA ARG A 45 -7.74 0.23 9.43
C ARG A 45 -8.76 1.25 8.95
N SER A 46 -8.36 2.17 8.07
CA SER A 46 -9.26 3.16 7.46
C SER A 46 -10.30 2.53 6.55
N ILE A 47 -10.15 1.26 6.16
CA ILE A 47 -11.11 0.49 5.37
C ILE A 47 -12.23 -0.11 6.26
N LEU A 48 -12.02 -0.13 7.58
CA LEU A 48 -12.94 -0.76 8.53
C LEU A 48 -13.78 0.28 9.27
N THR A 49 -14.97 -0.15 9.68
CA THR A 49 -15.80 0.55 10.66
C THR A 49 -15.18 0.41 12.05
N SER A 50 -15.70 1.17 13.04
CA SER A 50 -15.29 1.04 14.44
C SER A 50 -15.56 -0.35 15.04
N THR A 51 -16.47 -1.13 14.43
CA THR A 51 -16.78 -2.50 14.85
C THR A 51 -15.96 -3.55 14.11
N GLY A 52 -15.01 -3.15 13.25
CA GLY A 52 -14.12 -4.06 12.54
C GLY A 52 -14.72 -4.71 11.28
N THR A 53 -15.87 -4.25 10.81
CA THR A 53 -16.47 -4.68 9.53
C THR A 53 -16.01 -3.77 8.39
N PHE A 54 -16.14 -4.19 7.14
CA PHE A 54 -15.86 -3.29 6.01
C PHE A 54 -16.82 -2.09 6.00
N LYS A 55 -16.29 -0.91 5.68
CA LYS A 55 -17.13 0.25 5.35
C LYS A 55 -18.00 -0.04 4.11
N PRO A 56 -19.12 0.67 3.94
CA PRO A 56 -19.96 0.53 2.75
C PRO A 56 -19.17 0.77 1.46
N VAL A 57 -19.54 0.04 0.39
CA VAL A 57 -18.86 0.12 -0.92
C VAL A 57 -18.68 1.56 -1.45
N PRO A 58 -19.67 2.47 -1.36
CA PRO A 58 -19.48 3.85 -1.82
C PRO A 58 -18.38 4.59 -1.05
N GLU A 59 -18.30 4.41 0.27
CA GLU A 59 -17.28 5.03 1.12
C GLU A 59 -15.89 4.46 0.82
N LEU A 60 -15.79 3.14 0.64
CA LEU A 60 -14.54 2.49 0.24
C LEU A 60 -14.01 3.01 -1.10
N ARG A 61 -14.89 3.18 -2.09
CA ARG A 61 -14.52 3.73 -3.40
C ARG A 61 -14.02 5.16 -3.29
N ALA A 62 -14.68 5.99 -2.47
CA ALA A 62 -14.26 7.36 -2.22
C ALA A 62 -12.87 7.42 -1.54
N LEU A 63 -12.69 6.69 -0.44
CA LEU A 63 -11.41 6.65 0.28
C LEU A 63 -10.24 6.21 -0.60
N LEU A 64 -10.45 5.18 -1.44
CA LEU A 64 -9.43 4.70 -2.37
C LEU A 64 -9.13 5.74 -3.46
N ALA A 65 -10.16 6.37 -4.02
CA ALA A 65 -10.00 7.39 -5.06
C ALA A 65 -9.28 8.64 -4.53
N ASP A 66 -9.62 9.10 -3.33
CA ASP A 66 -8.97 10.23 -2.66
C ASP A 66 -7.49 9.93 -2.36
N ALA A 67 -7.18 8.67 -2.06
CA ALA A 67 -5.81 8.18 -1.93
C ALA A 67 -5.15 7.88 -3.30
N GLY A 68 -5.77 8.17 -4.44
CA GLY A 68 -5.20 7.93 -5.77
C GLY A 68 -5.11 6.46 -6.20
N VAL A 69 -5.73 5.54 -5.44
CA VAL A 69 -5.87 4.10 -5.73
C VAL A 69 -7.15 3.89 -6.56
N THR A 70 -7.00 3.87 -7.88
CA THR A 70 -8.14 3.82 -8.82
C THR A 70 -8.10 2.59 -9.73
N ALA A 71 -9.28 2.14 -10.18
CA ALA A 71 -9.45 0.86 -10.88
C ALA A 71 -8.88 0.83 -12.30
N ASP A 72 -8.57 1.98 -12.88
CA ASP A 72 -7.91 2.14 -14.19
C ASP A 72 -6.39 1.84 -14.14
N LYS A 73 -5.80 1.82 -12.94
CA LYS A 73 -4.36 1.61 -12.74
C LYS A 73 -4.02 0.16 -12.38
N MET A 74 -2.74 -0.21 -12.50
CA MET A 74 -2.20 -1.39 -11.82
C MET A 74 -1.98 -1.01 -10.35
N VAL A 75 -2.61 -1.73 -9.42
CA VAL A 75 -2.41 -1.50 -7.99
C VAL A 75 -1.59 -2.64 -7.39
N THR A 76 -0.42 -2.32 -6.85
CA THR A 76 0.35 -3.25 -6.03
C THR A 76 0.19 -2.88 -4.57
N THR A 77 -0.39 -3.77 -3.77
CA THR A 77 -0.47 -3.58 -2.31
C THR A 77 0.81 -4.03 -1.64
N TYR A 78 1.22 -3.33 -0.59
CA TYR A 78 2.29 -3.76 0.29
C TYR A 78 2.07 -3.28 1.73
N CYS A 79 2.76 -3.92 2.67
CA CYS A 79 2.80 -3.44 4.05
C CYS A 79 4.20 -3.66 4.64
N HIS A 80 4.31 -4.26 5.82
CA HIS A 80 5.60 -4.70 6.36
C HIS A 80 5.99 -6.10 5.86
N SER A 81 5.10 -7.08 6.01
CA SER A 81 5.36 -8.51 5.77
C SER A 81 4.20 -9.24 5.07
N GLY A 82 3.55 -8.59 4.10
CA GLY A 82 2.50 -9.20 3.27
C GLY A 82 1.10 -9.30 3.87
N VAL A 83 0.93 -9.43 5.20
CA VAL A 83 -0.39 -9.71 5.82
C VAL A 83 -1.45 -8.62 5.52
N ARG A 84 -1.13 -7.34 5.80
CA ARG A 84 -2.05 -6.23 5.50
C ARG A 84 -2.16 -5.96 3.99
N ALA A 85 -1.16 -6.37 3.22
CA ALA A 85 -1.19 -6.29 1.76
C ALA A 85 -2.19 -7.30 1.15
N ALA A 86 -2.27 -8.50 1.71
CA ALA A 86 -3.27 -9.52 1.38
C ALA A 86 -4.70 -9.02 1.70
N PHE A 87 -4.88 -8.31 2.81
CA PHE A 87 -6.14 -7.62 3.10
C PHE A 87 -6.48 -6.58 2.02
N GLY A 88 -5.52 -5.74 1.64
CA GLY A 88 -5.72 -4.73 0.59
C GLY A 88 -6.15 -5.34 -0.74
N ILE A 89 -5.47 -6.39 -1.23
CA ILE A 89 -5.83 -7.01 -2.51
C ILE A 89 -7.21 -7.67 -2.44
N PHE A 90 -7.61 -8.26 -1.30
CA PHE A 90 -8.94 -8.82 -1.12
C PHE A 90 -10.02 -7.75 -1.28
N VAL A 91 -9.84 -6.59 -0.64
CA VAL A 91 -10.75 -5.44 -0.75
C VAL A 91 -10.84 -4.95 -2.21
N LEU A 92 -9.70 -4.80 -2.89
CA LEU A 92 -9.71 -4.35 -4.29
C LEU A 92 -10.44 -5.35 -5.21
N ARG A 93 -10.22 -6.66 -5.02
CA ARG A 93 -10.92 -7.71 -5.78
C ARG A 93 -12.43 -7.68 -5.52
N LEU A 94 -12.85 -7.53 -4.26
CA LEU A 94 -14.27 -7.37 -3.89
C LEU A 94 -14.91 -6.17 -4.61
N LEU A 95 -14.16 -5.08 -4.77
CA LEU A 95 -14.59 -3.86 -5.44
C LEU A 95 -14.47 -3.92 -6.98
N GLY A 96 -14.05 -5.07 -7.53
CA GLY A 96 -13.99 -5.32 -8.98
C GLY A 96 -12.71 -4.85 -9.68
N TYR A 97 -11.66 -4.50 -8.93
CA TYR A 97 -10.37 -4.14 -9.53
C TYR A 97 -9.75 -5.37 -10.20
N GLN A 98 -9.39 -5.24 -11.47
CA GLN A 98 -8.89 -6.35 -12.28
C GLN A 98 -7.36 -6.46 -12.23
N ARG A 99 -6.68 -5.31 -12.23
CA ARG A 99 -5.22 -5.17 -12.29
C ARG A 99 -4.63 -4.97 -10.90
N VAL A 100 -4.56 -6.03 -10.12
CA VAL A 100 -4.04 -5.97 -8.75
C VAL A 100 -3.01 -7.04 -8.46
N ARG A 101 -1.99 -6.70 -7.68
CA ARG A 101 -0.90 -7.59 -7.25
C ARG A 101 -0.54 -7.32 -5.78
N VAL A 102 0.08 -8.31 -5.14
CA VAL A 102 0.71 -8.13 -3.82
C VAL A 102 2.22 -8.11 -4.02
N TYR A 103 2.89 -7.15 -3.40
CA TYR A 103 4.33 -7.25 -3.16
C TYR A 103 4.55 -7.89 -1.79
N ASP A 104 4.70 -9.22 -1.81
CA ASP A 104 4.64 -10.07 -0.61
C ASP A 104 5.74 -9.74 0.40
N ALA A 105 7.00 -9.67 -0.08
CA ALA A 105 8.15 -9.32 0.75
C ALA A 105 8.07 -7.90 1.35
N SER A 106 7.31 -7.01 0.71
CA SER A 106 6.83 -5.77 1.31
C SER A 106 7.98 -4.86 1.82
N TRP A 107 7.72 -4.00 2.82
CA TRP A 107 8.74 -3.13 3.40
C TRP A 107 9.87 -3.89 4.09
N SER A 108 9.62 -5.11 4.59
CA SER A 108 10.65 -5.94 5.23
C SER A 108 11.80 -6.28 4.28
N GLU A 109 11.54 -6.49 2.99
CA GLU A 109 12.60 -6.59 1.98
C GLU A 109 13.06 -5.19 1.56
N TYR A 110 12.13 -4.36 1.10
CA TYR A 110 12.45 -3.07 0.46
C TYR A 110 13.28 -2.14 1.36
N GLY A 111 12.89 -2.00 2.63
CA GLY A 111 13.59 -1.18 3.62
C GLY A 111 15.01 -1.66 3.94
N ASN A 112 15.31 -2.93 3.67
CA ASN A 112 16.61 -3.56 3.94
C ASN A 112 17.57 -3.57 2.75
N VAL A 113 17.10 -3.35 1.52
CA VAL A 113 17.94 -3.31 0.30
C VAL A 113 18.50 -1.90 0.06
N LEU A 114 19.72 -1.61 0.51
CA LEU A 114 20.32 -0.27 0.52
C LEU A 114 20.30 0.49 -0.82
N ALA A 115 20.29 -0.20 -1.95
CA ALA A 115 20.24 0.42 -3.27
C ALA A 115 18.83 0.94 -3.66
N MET A 116 17.77 0.48 -3.00
CA MET A 116 16.40 0.91 -3.32
C MET A 116 16.16 2.35 -2.84
N PRO A 117 15.52 3.21 -3.65
CA PRO A 117 15.22 4.58 -3.24
C PRO A 117 14.13 4.60 -2.17
N VAL A 118 14.22 5.52 -1.21
CA VAL A 118 13.25 5.64 -0.11
C VAL A 118 12.75 7.08 -0.05
N ALA A 119 11.43 7.26 0.02
CA ALA A 119 10.81 8.55 0.24
C ALA A 119 10.44 8.74 1.73
N ARG A 120 10.32 10.00 2.14
CA ARG A 120 9.92 10.43 3.50
C ARG A 120 8.98 11.63 3.36
N SER A 121 8.00 11.71 4.26
CA SER A 121 6.98 12.76 4.32
C SER A 121 7.23 13.66 5.52
#